data_AF-A0A8T3QKI9-F1
#
_entry.id   AF-A0A8T3QKI9-F1
#
_cell.length_a   1.000
_cell.length_b   1.000
_cell.length_c   1.000
_cell.angle_alpha   90.00
_cell.angle_beta   90.00
_cell.angle_gamma   90.00
#
_symmetry.space_group_name_H-M   'P 1'
#
loop_
_entity.id
_entity.type
_entity.pdbx_description
1 polymer ?
#
loop_
_entity_poly.entity_id
_entity_poly.type
_entity_poly.pdbx_seq_one_letter_code
_entity_poly.pdbx_strand_id
1 'polypeptide(L)' 'MIRARTILPVILVAIGLVWVGQGSGLLKGTGFMVGDPTWTAIGAGCVVVGLALGWLELTRRAKRG' A
#
# COMPACT_ATOMS: atom_id res chain seq x y z
N MET A 1 18.51 3.41 12.42
CA MET A 1 17.60 4.57 12.37
C MET A 1 16.73 4.48 11.12
N ILE A 2 15.51 3.97 11.24
CA ILE A 2 14.56 3.93 10.12
C ILE A 2 14.15 5.38 9.86
N ARG A 3 14.63 5.96 8.76
CA ARG A 3 14.29 7.34 8.39
C ARG A 3 12.79 7.39 8.07
N ALA A 4 12.10 8.45 8.51
CA ALA A 4 10.67 8.66 8.26
C ALA A 4 10.27 8.47 6.77
N ARG A 5 11.20 8.77 5.84
CA ARG A 5 11.07 8.55 4.39
C ARG A 5 10.79 7.10 3.98
N THR A 6 11.22 6.12 4.77
CA THR A 6 10.99 4.69 4.51
C THR A 6 9.71 4.17 5.19
N ILE A 7 9.17 4.88 6.18
CA ILE A 7 7.99 4.45 6.93
C ILE A 7 6.72 4.69 6.10
N LEU A 8 6.63 5.86 5.47
CA LEU A 8 5.48 6.24 4.65
C LEU A 8 5.14 5.23 3.53
N PRO A 9 6.07 4.81 2.65
CA PRO A 9 5.75 3.83 1.61
C PRO A 9 5.33 2.49 2.17
N VAL A 10 5.93 2.03 3.27
CA VAL A 10 5.56 0.75 3.92
C VAL A 10 4.13 0.80 4.45
N ILE A 11 3.75 1.89 5.13
CA ILE A 11 2.39 2.08 5.63
C ILE A 11 1.38 2.13 4.48
N LEU A 12 1.71 2.85 3.41
CA LEU A 12 0.86 2.97 2.21
C LEU A 12 0.58 1.62 1.56
N VAL A 13 1.62 0.79 1.43
CA VAL A 13 1.47 -0.58 0.90
C VAL A 13 0.64 -1.44 1.85
N ALA A 14 0.90 -1.38 3.15
CA ALA A 14 0.16 -2.18 4.13
C ALA A 14 -1.34 -1.85 4.15
N ILE A 15 -1.68 -0.55 4.18
CA ILE A 15 -3.09 -0.10 4.13
C ILE A 15 -3.72 -0.48 2.80
N GLY A 16 -3.01 -0.27 1.68
CA GLY A 16 -3.51 -0.63 0.36
C GLY A 16 -3.83 -2.13 0.23
N LEU A 17 -2.98 -3.00 0.78
CA LEU A 17 -3.23 -4.45 0.81
C LEU A 17 -4.46 -4.83 1.63
N VAL A 18 -4.68 -4.16 2.77
CA VAL A 18 -5.89 -4.37 3.58
C VAL A 18 -7.14 -4.00 2.79
N TRP A 19 -7.14 -2.85 2.12
CA TRP A 19 -8.28 -2.42 1.29
C TRP A 19 -8.51 -3.32 0.07
N VAL A 20 -7.44 -3.81 -0.57
CA VAL A 20 -7.56 -4.83 -1.63
C VAL A 20 -8.25 -6.08 -1.09
N GLY A 21 -7.78 -6.60 0.05
CA GLY A 21 -8.34 -7.79 0.66
C GLY A 21 -9.79 -7.62 1.12
N GLN A 22 -10.17 -6.43 1.61
CA GLN A 22 -11.55 -6.12 1.97
C GLN A 22 -12.45 -6.02 0.74
N GLY A 23 -12.07 -5.21 -0.25
CA GLY A 23 -12.87 -5.01 -1.46
C GLY A 23 -13.03 -6.30 -2.28
N SER A 24 -12.02 -7.17 -2.31
CA SER A 24 -12.08 -8.43 -3.04
C SER A 24 -12.87 -9.53 -2.31
N GLY A 25 -13.35 -9.26 -1.09
CA GLY A 25 -14.04 -10.24 -0.26
C GLY A 25 -13.13 -11.35 0.32
N LEU A 26 -11.81 -11.21 0.19
CA LEU A 26 -10.83 -12.13 0.82
C LEU A 26 -10.86 -11.99 2.34
N LEU A 27 -11.01 -10.76 2.83
CA LEU A 27 -11.19 -10.45 4.24
C LEU A 27 -12.68 -10.42 4.55
N LYS A 28 -13.17 -11.45 5.24
CA LYS A 28 -14.57 -11.55 5.67
C LYS A 28 -14.80 -10.65 6.89
N GLY A 29 -15.72 -9.69 6.75
CA GLY A 29 -16.16 -8.82 7.83
C GLY A 29 -17.52 -8.21 7.50
N THR A 30 -18.28 -7.86 8.53
CA THR A 30 -19.57 -7.16 8.41
C THR A 30 -19.31 -5.65 8.35
N GLY A 31 -18.91 -5.13 7.19
CA GLY A 31 -18.61 -3.70 7.05
C GLY A 31 -18.83 -3.19 5.63
N PHE A 32 -19.04 -1.87 5.49
CA PHE A 32 -19.35 -1.16 4.24
C PHE A 32 -18.32 -1.37 3.11
N MET A 33 -17.10 -1.81 3.45
CA MET A 33 -15.98 -1.95 2.52
C MET A 33 -15.81 -3.36 1.95
N VAL A 34 -16.47 -4.35 2.56
CA VAL A 34 -16.24 -5.77 2.24
C VAL A 34 -17.10 -6.19 1.05
N GLY A 35 -16.44 -6.65 -0.02
CA GLY A 35 -17.11 -7.09 -1.25
C GLY A 35 -17.48 -5.97 -2.23
N ASP A 36 -17.02 -4.74 -2.00
CA ASP A 36 -17.17 -3.62 -2.93
C ASP A 36 -15.88 -3.42 -3.75
N PRO A 37 -15.93 -3.61 -5.09
CA PRO A 37 -14.77 -3.46 -5.98
C PRO A 37 -14.09 -2.09 -5.94
N THR A 38 -14.79 -1.05 -5.49
CA THR A 38 -14.26 0.30 -5.33
C THR A 38 -13.06 0.31 -4.39
N TRP A 39 -13.15 -0.42 -3.27
CA TRP A 39 -12.06 -0.52 -2.30
C TRP A 39 -10.89 -1.34 -2.81
N THR A 40 -11.14 -2.32 -3.69
CA THR A 40 -10.07 -3.04 -4.38
C THR A 40 -9.27 -2.11 -5.29
N ALA A 41 -9.95 -1.26 -6.07
CA ALA A 41 -9.29 -0.31 -6.95
C ALA A 41 -8.47 0.74 -6.18
N ILE A 42 -9.06 1.31 -5.11
CA ILE A 42 -8.37 2.28 -4.24
C ILE A 42 -7.16 1.63 -3.56
N GLY A 43 -7.33 0.44 -2.98
CA GLY A 43 -6.26 -0.29 -2.34
C GLY A 43 -5.12 -0.64 -3.30
N ALA A 44 -5.44 -1.07 -4.52
CA ALA A 44 -4.45 -1.35 -5.56
C ALA A 44 -3.65 -0.09 -5.93
N GLY A 45 -4.33 1.06 -6.07
CA GLY A 45 -3.68 2.35 -6.28
C GLY A 45 -2.69 2.70 -5.15
N CYS A 46 -3.10 2.53 -3.90
CA CYS A 46 -2.24 2.76 -2.73
C CYS A 46 -1.00 1.86 -2.74
N VAL A 47 -1.15 0.57 -3.07
CA VAL A 47 -0.03 -0.37 -3.19
C VAL A 47 0.94 0.08 -4.28
N VAL A 48 0.43 0.42 -5.47
CA VAL A 48 1.27 0.88 -6.59
C VAL A 48 2.07 2.14 -6.22
N VAL A 49 1.41 3.14 -5.62
CA VAL A 49 2.08 4.38 -5.18
C VAL A 49 3.12 4.11 -4.09
N GLY A 50 2.77 3.29 -3.09
CA GLY A 50 3.68 2.93 -2.01
C GLY A 50 4.92 2.20 -2.51
N LEU A 51 4.76 1.25 -3.44
CA LEU A 51 5.87 0.54 -4.08
C LEU A 51 6.74 1.47 -4.94
N ALA A 52 6.14 2.36 -5.72
CA ALA A 52 6.88 3.33 -6.54
C ALA A 52 7.74 4.26 -5.67
N LEU A 53 7.17 4.77 -4.56
CA LEU A 53 7.90 5.60 -3.60
C LEU A 53 9.03 4.82 -2.91
N GLY A 54 8.78 3.56 -2.53
CA GLY A 54 9.79 2.68 -1.96
C GLY A 54 10.94 2.42 -2.94
N TRP A 55 10.62 2.14 -4.20
CA TRP A 55 11.60 1.91 -5.26
C TRP A 55 12.44 3.16 -5.56
N LEU A 56 11.81 4.33 -5.64
CA LEU A 56 12.49 5.62 -5.78
C LEU A 56 13.46 5.89 -4.62
N GLU A 57 13.08 5.55 -3.40
CA GLU A 57 13.96 5.72 -2.23
C GLU A 57 15.13 4.72 -2.25
N LEU A 58 14.90 3.48 -2.66
CA LEU A 58 15.95 2.46 -2.81
C LEU A 58 16.97 2.86 -3.90
N THR A 59 16.49 3.28 -5.07
CA THR A 59 17.34 3.73 -6.18
C THR A 59 18.13 4.99 -5.81
N ARG A 60 17.53 5.93 -5.07
CA ARG A 60 18.24 7.10 -4.54
C ARG A 60 19.34 6.74 -3.55
N ARG A 61 19.16 5.69 -2.74
CA ARG A 61 20.20 5.21 -1.81
C ARG A 61 21.34 4.54 -2.57
N ALA A 62 21.03 3.70 -3.55
CA ALA A 62 22.03 3.01 -4.38
C ALA A 62 22.94 4.01 -5.15
N LYS A 63 22.41 5.16 -5.55
CA LYS A 63 23.19 6.20 -6.25
C LYS A 63 24.05 7.08 -5.33
N ARG A 64 23.91 6.94 -4.01
CA ARG A 64 24.53 7.82 -3.01
C ARG A 64 25.58 7.11 -2.13
N GLY A 65 25.76 5.81 -2.33
CA GLY A 65 26.85 4.99 -1.77
C GLY A 65 27.84 4.65 -2.87
#